data_AF-A0AAI9UMB9-F1
#
_entry.id   AF-A0AAI9UMB9-F1
#
_cell.length_a   1.000
_cell.length_b   1.000
_cell.length_c   1.000
_cell.angle_alpha   90.00
_cell.angle_beta   90.00
_cell.angle_gamma   90.00
#
_symmetry.space_group_name_H-M   'P 1'
#
loop_
_entity.id
_entity.type
_entity.pdbx_description
1 polymer ?
#
loop_
_entity_poly.entity_id
_entity_poly.type
_entity_poly.pdbx_seq_one_letter_code
_entity_poly.pdbx_strand_id
1 'polypeptide(L)'
;MHGSVVVAKAVLTAYYGSVPDYSYYVACSTGGRQGLKEVQEFPEDFDGVLVNAPAWWTTRLGAAGVQRGILNLPTDDPKHIPVSLLQLILTEMIKQCDPQDGITDSIVMDPYACDFRPEAMLCTSTNNNASSCLTPQQINTLRQLTSDYVDVDQTFVFPKPSLGSSLAFVASGTEEPSAIGLQYVINMVVNDTDWDWRSFDFNTVKLIDTIDPGNSTADKYDLSAFVRSEVQFDRGIQSITQGPIRGPI
;
A
#
# COMPACT_ATOMS: atom_id res chain seq x y z
N MET A 1 -10.91 -8.35 -12.16
CA MET A 1 -11.69 -7.12 -12.44
C MET A 1 -12.15 -7.21 -13.89
N HIS A 2 -11.25 -7.43 -14.84
CA HIS A 2 -11.53 -7.50 -16.28
C HIS A 2 -12.85 -8.17 -16.69
N GLY A 3 -13.08 -9.42 -16.25
CA GLY A 3 -14.31 -10.15 -16.59
C GLY A 3 -15.60 -9.43 -16.20
N SER A 4 -15.60 -8.67 -15.10
CA SER A 4 -16.74 -7.85 -14.68
C SER A 4 -16.99 -6.68 -15.65
N VAL A 5 -15.95 -6.05 -16.16
CA VAL A 5 -16.07 -4.94 -17.14
C VAL A 5 -16.57 -5.45 -18.48
N VAL A 6 -16.04 -6.57 -18.96
CA VAL A 6 -16.51 -7.21 -20.21
C VAL A 6 -18.00 -7.49 -20.15
N VAL A 7 -18.46 -8.12 -19.05
CA VAL A 7 -19.89 -8.42 -18.86
C VAL A 7 -20.71 -7.15 -18.72
N ALA A 8 -20.23 -6.15 -17.97
CA ALA A 8 -20.94 -4.89 -17.80
C ALA A 8 -21.12 -4.15 -19.13
N LYS A 9 -20.08 -4.04 -19.96
CA LYS A 9 -20.16 -3.42 -21.30
C LYS A 9 -21.15 -4.16 -22.21
N ALA A 10 -21.20 -5.49 -22.14
CA ALA A 10 -22.19 -6.28 -22.89
C ALA A 10 -23.63 -6.01 -22.42
N VAL A 11 -23.88 -5.96 -21.10
CA VAL A 11 -25.20 -5.63 -20.53
C VAL A 11 -25.62 -4.22 -20.93
N LEU A 12 -24.72 -3.24 -20.82
CA LEU A 12 -25.00 -1.85 -21.22
C LEU A 12 -25.33 -1.76 -22.70
N THR A 13 -24.60 -2.47 -23.56
CA THR A 13 -24.86 -2.50 -25.01
C THR A 13 -26.23 -3.10 -25.33
N ALA A 14 -26.59 -4.22 -24.68
CA ALA A 14 -27.88 -4.85 -24.89
C ALA A 14 -29.05 -3.96 -24.41
N TYR A 15 -28.84 -3.19 -23.34
CA TYR A 15 -29.88 -2.36 -22.75
C TYR A 15 -30.05 -1.01 -23.46
N TYR A 16 -28.94 -0.32 -23.77
CA TYR A 16 -28.95 1.02 -24.37
C TYR A 16 -28.79 1.00 -25.91
N GLY A 17 -28.56 -0.16 -26.51
CA GLY A 17 -28.40 -0.31 -27.97
C GLY A 17 -27.08 0.22 -28.53
N SER A 18 -26.14 0.62 -27.67
CA SER A 18 -24.82 1.16 -28.05
C SER A 18 -23.79 0.88 -26.96
N VAL A 19 -22.51 0.82 -27.35
CA VAL A 19 -21.40 0.72 -26.40
C VAL A 19 -21.24 2.05 -25.64
N PRO A 20 -20.73 2.06 -24.39
CA PRO A 20 -20.44 3.29 -23.69
C PRO A 20 -19.42 4.15 -24.46
N ASP A 21 -19.66 5.47 -24.54
CA ASP A 21 -18.70 6.40 -25.14
C ASP A 21 -17.40 6.49 -24.35
N TYR A 22 -17.48 6.34 -23.02
CA TYR A 22 -16.34 6.32 -22.10
C TYR A 22 -16.56 5.33 -20.96
N SER A 23 -15.47 4.82 -20.40
CA SER A 23 -15.42 3.93 -19.26
C SER A 23 -14.32 4.35 -18.29
N TYR A 24 -14.66 4.53 -17.01
CA TYR A 24 -13.74 5.02 -16.00
C TYR A 24 -13.59 4.06 -14.83
N TYR A 25 -12.40 4.04 -14.24
CA TYR A 25 -12.12 3.31 -13.00
C TYR A 25 -11.60 4.26 -11.93
N VAL A 26 -12.15 4.17 -10.73
CA VAL A 26 -11.69 4.94 -9.56
C VAL A 26 -11.68 4.03 -8.36
N ALA A 27 -10.50 3.85 -7.75
CA ALA A 27 -10.41 3.05 -6.53
C ALA A 27 -9.21 3.39 -5.66
N CYS A 28 -9.18 2.78 -4.47
CA CYS A 28 -8.16 2.95 -3.45
C CYS A 28 -7.63 1.58 -2.96
N SER A 29 -6.42 1.52 -2.40
CA SER A 29 -5.87 0.32 -1.76
C SER A 29 -5.78 -0.89 -2.70
N THR A 30 -6.42 -2.02 -2.37
CA THR A 30 -6.55 -3.19 -3.26
C THR A 30 -7.19 -2.83 -4.60
N GLY A 31 -8.13 -1.90 -4.61
CA GLY A 31 -8.70 -1.38 -5.85
C GLY A 31 -7.68 -0.55 -6.64
N GLY A 32 -6.82 0.22 -5.98
CA GLY A 32 -5.72 0.90 -6.66
C GLY A 32 -4.80 -0.09 -7.39
N ARG A 33 -4.45 -1.20 -6.73
CA ARG A 33 -3.73 -2.31 -7.38
C ARG A 33 -4.49 -2.88 -8.56
N GLN A 34 -5.79 -3.13 -8.42
CA GLN A 34 -6.64 -3.62 -9.52
C GLN A 34 -6.61 -2.64 -10.70
N GLY A 35 -6.77 -1.34 -10.47
CA GLY A 35 -6.69 -0.32 -11.52
C GLY A 35 -5.33 -0.35 -12.25
N LEU A 36 -4.21 -0.45 -11.52
CA LEU A 36 -2.90 -0.61 -12.14
C LEU A 36 -2.79 -1.90 -12.96
N LYS A 37 -3.32 -3.03 -12.45
CA LYS A 37 -3.34 -4.30 -13.20
C LYS A 37 -4.16 -4.20 -14.48
N GLU A 38 -5.29 -3.49 -14.46
CA GLU A 38 -6.12 -3.27 -15.64
C GLU A 38 -5.37 -2.44 -16.69
N VAL A 39 -4.73 -1.34 -16.30
CA VAL A 39 -3.89 -0.55 -17.21
C VAL A 39 -2.73 -1.39 -17.80
N GLN A 40 -2.14 -2.29 -17.02
CA GLN A 40 -1.01 -3.11 -17.43
C GLN A 40 -1.38 -4.30 -18.31
N GLU A 41 -2.57 -4.88 -18.14
CA GLU A 41 -2.94 -6.16 -18.77
C GLU A 41 -4.15 -6.07 -19.70
N PHE A 42 -5.05 -5.12 -19.45
CA PHE A 42 -6.31 -4.93 -20.19
C PHE A 42 -6.48 -3.43 -20.50
N PRO A 43 -5.59 -2.83 -21.31
CA PRO A 43 -5.57 -1.39 -21.52
C PRO A 43 -6.87 -0.81 -22.10
N GLU A 44 -7.74 -1.64 -22.69
CA GLU A 44 -8.95 -1.18 -23.37
C GLU A 44 -10.20 -1.28 -22.48
N ASP A 45 -10.03 -1.71 -21.23
CA ASP A 45 -11.14 -1.82 -20.29
C ASP A 45 -11.64 -0.44 -19.85
N PHE A 46 -10.76 0.55 -19.75
CA PHE A 46 -11.09 1.91 -19.33
C PHE A 46 -10.35 2.97 -20.14
N ASP A 47 -11.02 4.10 -20.36
CA ASP A 47 -10.46 5.31 -20.99
C ASP A 47 -9.85 6.28 -19.95
N GLY A 48 -10.01 5.99 -18.66
CA GLY A 48 -9.42 6.78 -17.59
C GLY A 48 -9.43 6.04 -16.25
N VAL A 49 -8.27 6.03 -15.58
CA VAL A 49 -8.07 5.27 -14.34
C VAL A 49 -7.48 6.18 -13.26
N LEU A 50 -8.26 6.44 -12.20
CA LEU A 50 -7.81 7.16 -11.00
C LEU A 50 -7.44 6.16 -9.89
N VAL A 51 -6.13 5.99 -9.71
CA VAL A 51 -5.53 5.06 -8.74
C VAL A 51 -5.12 5.80 -7.48
N ASN A 52 -5.67 5.41 -6.33
CA ASN A 52 -5.31 5.99 -5.03
C ASN A 52 -4.67 4.94 -4.11
N ALA A 53 -3.64 5.33 -3.35
CA ALA A 53 -2.93 4.50 -2.37
C ALA A 53 -2.80 3.00 -2.78
N PRO A 54 -2.24 2.69 -3.97
CA PRO A 54 -2.33 1.35 -4.53
C PRO A 54 -1.50 0.36 -3.73
N ALA A 55 -2.09 -0.80 -3.42
CA ALA A 55 -1.39 -1.97 -2.88
C ALA A 55 -0.57 -2.69 -3.99
N TRP A 56 0.17 -1.94 -4.80
CA TRP A 56 0.75 -2.40 -6.07
C TRP A 56 1.81 -3.49 -5.88
N TRP A 57 2.65 -3.37 -4.84
CA TRP A 57 3.71 -4.34 -4.53
C TRP A 57 3.21 -5.39 -3.54
N THR A 58 2.26 -6.20 -3.97
CA THR A 58 1.49 -7.09 -3.09
C THR A 58 2.37 -8.11 -2.38
N THR A 59 3.35 -8.71 -3.08
CA THR A 59 4.27 -9.68 -2.49
C THR A 59 5.01 -9.12 -1.27
N ARG A 60 5.53 -7.89 -1.39
CA ARG A 60 6.30 -7.25 -0.32
C ARG A 60 5.47 -6.51 0.71
N LEU A 61 4.31 -5.97 0.34
CA LEU A 61 3.39 -5.34 1.29
C LEU A 61 2.91 -6.34 2.35
N GLY A 62 2.52 -7.56 1.93
CA GLY A 62 2.11 -8.62 2.84
C GLY A 62 3.24 -9.04 3.79
N ALA A 63 4.43 -9.29 3.23
CA ALA A 63 5.65 -9.62 3.98
C ALA A 63 5.99 -8.55 5.03
N ALA A 64 5.94 -7.27 4.65
CA ALA A 64 6.18 -6.16 5.57
C ALA A 64 5.16 -6.10 6.70
N GLY A 65 3.88 -6.42 6.43
CA GLY A 65 2.83 -6.52 7.45
C GLY A 65 3.14 -7.60 8.48
N VAL A 66 3.59 -8.79 8.05
CA VAL A 66 3.99 -9.89 8.93
C VAL A 66 5.18 -9.49 9.78
N GLN A 67 6.24 -8.97 9.15
CA GLN A 67 7.45 -8.55 9.85
C GLN A 67 7.18 -7.47 10.91
N ARG A 68 6.33 -6.47 10.60
CA ARG A 68 5.95 -5.42 11.56
C ARG A 68 5.18 -5.99 12.76
N GLY A 69 4.37 -7.03 12.55
CA GLY A 69 3.73 -7.77 13.64
C GLY A 69 4.77 -8.46 14.54
N ILE A 70 5.73 -9.17 13.94
CA ILE A 70 6.83 -9.85 14.67
C ILE A 70 7.64 -8.86 15.53
N LEU A 71 7.92 -7.66 14.99
CA LEU A 71 8.67 -6.64 15.72
C LEU A 71 7.96 -6.20 17.01
N ASN A 72 6.63 -6.13 17.02
CA ASN A 72 5.87 -5.62 18.16
C ASN A 72 5.26 -6.71 19.06
N LEU A 73 5.19 -7.96 18.62
CA LEU A 73 4.66 -9.09 19.39
C LEU A 73 5.76 -9.87 20.12
N PRO A 74 5.44 -10.62 21.20
CA PRO A 74 4.12 -10.76 21.83
C PRO A 74 3.75 -9.55 22.72
N THR A 75 2.48 -9.46 23.14
CA THR A 75 1.94 -8.30 23.90
C THR A 75 2.42 -8.21 25.35
N ASP A 76 2.96 -9.30 25.90
CA ASP A 76 3.55 -9.39 27.24
C ASP A 76 5.06 -9.10 27.26
N ASP A 77 5.70 -8.93 26.10
CA ASP A 77 7.11 -8.57 25.99
C ASP A 77 7.32 -7.08 26.33
N PRO A 78 8.31 -6.71 27.18
CA PRO A 78 8.67 -5.32 27.45
C PRO A 78 8.96 -4.44 26.23
N LYS A 79 9.28 -5.03 25.06
CA LYS A 79 9.48 -4.33 23.79
C LYS A 79 8.17 -3.89 23.13
N HIS A 80 7.04 -4.45 23.55
CA HIS A 80 5.72 -4.19 22.96
C HIS A 80 5.34 -2.72 23.13
N ILE A 81 4.96 -2.10 22.02
CA ILE A 81 4.33 -0.77 21.99
C ILE A 81 2.81 -0.98 22.02
N PRO A 82 2.14 -0.70 23.15
CA PRO A 82 0.70 -0.79 23.24
C PRO A 82 0.02 0.34 22.45
N VAL A 83 -1.22 0.09 22.04
CA VAL A 83 -2.07 1.04 21.31
C VAL A 83 -2.18 2.40 22.03
N SER A 84 -2.16 2.39 23.36
CA SER A 84 -2.22 3.59 24.21
C SER A 84 -1.06 4.56 23.99
N LEU A 85 0.10 4.10 23.49
CA LEU A 85 1.26 4.94 23.20
C LEU A 85 1.28 5.49 21.76
N LEU A 86 0.40 5.02 20.87
CA LEU A 86 0.44 5.44 19.46
C LEU A 86 0.15 6.93 19.27
N GLN A 87 -0.75 7.50 20.08
CA GLN A 87 -1.03 8.94 20.03
C GLN A 87 0.16 9.78 20.51
N LEU A 88 0.88 9.32 21.53
CA LEU A 88 2.11 9.96 21.99
C LEU A 88 3.16 9.98 20.87
N ILE A 89 3.36 8.83 20.22
CA ILE A 89 4.31 8.66 19.11
C ILE A 89 3.94 9.60 17.95
N LEU A 90 2.67 9.60 17.52
CA LEU A 90 2.21 10.47 16.44
C LEU A 90 2.41 11.96 16.78
N THR A 91 2.10 12.35 18.01
CA THR A 91 2.27 13.74 18.47
C THR A 91 3.73 14.15 18.43
N GLU A 92 4.65 13.29 18.87
CA GLU A 92 6.08 13.59 18.81
C GLU A 92 6.62 13.58 17.38
N MET A 93 6.14 12.68 16.51
CA MET A 93 6.48 12.68 15.08
C MET A 93 6.10 14.01 14.42
N ILE A 94 4.84 14.46 14.60
CA ILE A 94 4.38 15.73 14.05
C ILE A 94 5.22 16.88 14.62
N LYS A 95 5.41 16.94 15.94
CA LYS A 95 6.21 17.98 16.58
C LYS A 95 7.64 18.10 16.01
N GLN A 96 8.28 16.99 15.66
CA GLN A 96 9.62 17.00 15.10
C GLN A 96 9.64 17.28 13.59
N CYS A 97 8.63 16.80 12.85
CA CYS A 97 8.63 16.81 11.38
C CYS A 97 7.90 18.02 10.75
N ASP A 98 6.81 18.51 11.35
CA ASP A 98 5.98 19.61 10.82
C ASP A 98 6.82 20.88 10.54
N PRO A 99 7.66 21.39 11.47
CA PRO A 99 8.43 22.62 11.21
C PRO A 99 9.46 22.56 10.06
N GLN A 100 9.75 21.37 9.51
CA GLN A 100 10.86 21.18 8.57
C GLN A 100 10.56 21.67 7.15
N ASP A 101 9.28 21.84 6.81
CA ASP A 101 8.86 22.49 5.56
C ASP A 101 8.81 24.03 5.66
N GLY A 102 9.06 24.58 6.86
CA GLY A 102 9.05 26.02 7.14
C GLY A 102 7.70 26.58 7.62
N ILE A 103 6.68 25.73 7.76
CA ILE A 103 5.36 26.06 8.30
C ILE A 103 5.13 25.20 9.56
N THR A 104 4.26 25.64 10.46
CA THR A 104 3.86 24.84 11.63
C THR A 104 2.34 24.84 11.68
N ASP A 105 1.75 23.85 11.03
CA ASP A 105 0.29 23.72 10.84
C ASP A 105 -0.23 22.33 11.18
N SER A 106 0.60 21.51 11.88
CA SER A 106 0.33 20.12 12.23
C SER A 106 0.28 19.16 11.05
N ILE A 107 0.81 19.55 9.89
CA ILE A 107 0.93 18.70 8.69
C ILE A 107 2.41 18.41 8.45
N VAL A 108 2.73 17.14 8.16
CA VAL A 108 4.09 16.77 7.72
C VAL A 108 4.08 16.76 6.19
N MET A 109 4.50 17.86 5.55
CA MET A 109 4.48 17.96 4.07
C MET A 109 5.57 17.12 3.41
N ASP A 110 6.77 17.07 4.00
CA ASP A 110 7.87 16.21 3.52
C ASP A 110 8.27 15.17 4.58
N PRO A 111 7.55 14.02 4.64
CA PRO A 111 7.84 12.96 5.59
C PRO A 111 9.15 12.22 5.30
N TYR A 112 9.75 12.40 4.12
CA TYR A 112 11.01 11.73 3.75
C TYR A 112 12.23 12.51 4.23
N ALA A 113 12.16 13.83 4.24
CA ALA A 113 13.22 14.71 4.76
C ALA A 113 13.30 14.71 6.30
N CYS A 114 12.24 14.31 7.00
CA CYS A 114 12.21 14.36 8.46
C CYS A 114 13.23 13.42 9.13
N ASP A 115 14.16 14.00 9.89
CA ASP A 115 15.03 13.30 10.85
C ASP A 115 14.30 13.07 12.19
N PHE A 116 13.46 12.04 12.23
CA PHE A 116 12.72 11.68 13.45
C PHE A 116 13.61 10.97 14.48
N ARG A 117 13.64 11.51 15.70
CA ARG A 117 14.44 11.05 16.84
C ARG A 117 13.52 10.52 17.95
N PRO A 118 13.19 9.21 17.96
CA PRO A 118 12.27 8.64 18.94
C PRO A 118 12.79 8.75 20.38
N GLU A 119 14.09 8.92 20.59
CA GLU A 119 14.72 9.05 21.92
C GLU A 119 14.19 10.23 22.74
N ALA A 120 13.60 11.23 22.08
CA ALA A 120 12.93 12.33 22.76
C ALA A 120 11.80 11.86 23.71
N MET A 121 11.28 10.64 23.49
CA MET A 121 10.22 10.05 24.32
C MET A 121 10.74 9.06 25.37
N LEU A 122 12.06 8.94 25.58
CA LEU A 122 12.60 8.03 26.60
C LEU A 122 12.08 8.38 28.00
N CYS A 123 11.64 7.35 28.74
CA CYS A 123 11.28 7.51 30.14
C CYS A 123 12.47 8.03 30.98
N THR A 124 12.19 8.96 31.89
CA THR A 124 13.17 9.56 32.80
C THR A 124 12.73 9.33 34.26
N SER A 125 13.59 9.63 35.22
CA SER A 125 13.22 9.56 36.64
C SER A 125 12.06 10.48 37.02
N THR A 126 11.87 11.58 36.28
CA THR A 126 10.80 12.57 36.49
C THR A 126 9.59 12.35 35.58
N ASN A 127 9.72 11.55 34.52
CA ASN A 127 8.64 11.17 33.61
C ASN A 127 8.68 9.66 33.37
N ASN A 128 8.06 8.91 34.27
CA ASN A 128 8.05 7.44 34.28
C ASN A 128 6.63 6.85 34.19
N ASN A 129 5.62 7.67 33.88
CA ASN A 129 4.27 7.17 33.69
C ASN A 129 4.21 6.44 32.34
N ALA A 130 3.77 5.18 32.38
CA ALA A 130 3.69 4.26 31.25
C ALA A 130 2.80 4.75 30.09
N SER A 131 2.02 5.82 30.26
CA SER A 131 1.24 6.46 29.19
C SER A 131 1.92 7.68 28.54
N SER A 132 3.10 8.06 29.00
CA SER A 132 3.71 9.37 28.68
C SER A 132 5.16 9.31 28.21
N CYS A 133 5.73 8.11 28.11
CA CYS A 133 7.09 7.87 27.65
C CYS A 133 7.24 6.42 27.16
N LEU A 134 8.35 6.14 26.48
CA LEU A 134 8.73 4.82 25.99
C LEU A 134 9.95 4.29 26.75
N THR A 135 9.96 2.99 27.04
CA THR A 135 11.14 2.29 27.57
C THR A 135 12.23 2.19 26.50
N PRO A 136 13.50 1.93 26.86
CA PRO A 136 14.56 1.70 25.87
C PRO A 136 14.25 0.58 24.87
N GLN A 137 13.55 -0.47 25.30
CA GLN A 137 13.13 -1.58 24.45
C GLN A 137 12.05 -1.14 23.46
N GLN A 138 11.04 -0.39 23.92
CA GLN A 138 10.01 0.20 23.06
C GLN A 138 10.59 1.21 22.06
N ILE A 139 11.60 2.00 22.46
CA ILE A 139 12.32 2.89 21.53
C ILE A 139 13.01 2.08 20.43
N ASN A 140 13.64 0.96 20.77
CA ASN A 140 14.26 0.09 19.77
C ASN A 140 13.23 -0.53 18.81
N THR A 141 12.08 -0.96 19.32
CA THR A 141 10.95 -1.43 18.50
C THR A 141 10.46 -0.30 17.59
N LEU A 142 10.26 0.90 18.12
CA LEU A 142 9.77 2.05 17.36
C LEU A 142 10.69 2.39 16.21
N ARG A 143 12.00 2.44 16.44
CA ARG A 143 12.98 2.68 15.36
C ARG A 143 12.81 1.70 14.20
N GLN A 144 12.67 0.41 14.50
CA GLN A 144 12.50 -0.61 13.47
C GLN A 144 11.17 -0.44 12.74
N LEU A 145 10.09 -0.14 13.47
CA LEU A 145 8.78 0.13 12.88
C LEU A 145 8.77 1.40 12.00
N THR A 146 9.64 2.37 12.26
CA THR A 146 9.77 3.60 11.47
C THR A 146 10.94 3.57 10.48
N SER A 147 11.54 2.40 10.26
CA SER A 147 12.62 2.20 9.29
C SER A 147 12.15 1.36 8.10
N ASP A 148 12.95 1.39 7.04
CA ASP A 148 12.76 0.48 5.90
C ASP A 148 12.94 -0.95 6.39
N TYR A 149 12.14 -1.86 5.86
CA TYR A 149 12.39 -3.28 6.05
C TYR A 149 13.48 -3.70 5.07
N VAL A 150 14.69 -3.86 5.59
CA VAL A 150 15.85 -4.44 4.92
C VAL A 150 16.14 -5.79 5.58
N ASP A 151 16.29 -6.83 4.78
CA ASP A 151 16.54 -8.19 5.28
C ASP A 151 18.04 -8.44 5.57
N VAL A 152 18.35 -9.62 6.11
CA VAL A 152 19.68 -10.01 6.61
C VAL A 152 20.80 -9.92 5.58
N ASP A 153 20.49 -10.01 4.28
CA ASP A 153 21.44 -9.92 3.17
C ASP A 153 21.54 -8.51 2.56
N GLN A 154 20.99 -7.50 3.24
CA GLN A 154 20.86 -6.12 2.75
C GLN A 154 19.85 -5.93 1.60
N THR A 155 19.02 -6.94 1.30
CA THR A 155 17.91 -6.78 0.36
C THR A 155 16.86 -5.84 0.93
N PHE A 156 16.58 -4.76 0.21
CA PHE A 156 15.41 -3.93 0.48
C PHE A 156 14.13 -4.72 0.21
N VAL A 157 13.25 -4.80 1.21
CA VAL A 157 11.97 -5.52 1.13
C VAL A 157 10.83 -4.54 0.94
N PHE A 158 10.70 -3.54 1.81
CA PHE A 158 9.58 -2.61 1.77
C PHE A 158 9.92 -1.29 2.48
N PRO A 159 9.42 -0.14 2.00
CA PRO A 159 9.74 1.14 2.61
C PRO A 159 9.14 1.28 4.03
N LYS A 160 9.73 2.21 4.80
CA LYS A 160 9.17 2.69 6.05
C LYS A 160 7.79 3.32 5.83
N PRO A 161 6.91 3.33 6.85
CA PRO A 161 5.69 4.11 6.79
C PRO A 161 6.05 5.59 6.74
N SER A 162 5.24 6.39 6.04
CA SER A 162 5.42 7.84 6.02
C SER A 162 5.33 8.39 7.43
N LEU A 163 6.31 9.20 7.84
CA LEU A 163 6.30 9.89 9.13
C LEU A 163 5.11 10.86 9.19
N GLY A 164 4.51 11.01 10.37
CA GLY A 164 3.24 11.75 10.53
C GLY A 164 1.99 10.92 10.21
N SER A 165 2.13 9.68 9.73
CA SER A 165 1.01 8.72 9.68
C SER A 165 0.87 7.96 10.99
N SER A 166 -0.36 7.53 11.30
CA SER A 166 -0.61 6.68 12.47
C SER A 166 0.02 5.29 12.28
N LEU A 167 0.70 4.80 13.32
CA LEU A 167 1.18 3.40 13.38
C LEU A 167 0.08 2.42 13.79
N ALA A 168 -1.20 2.69 13.46
CA ALA A 168 -2.33 1.84 13.83
C ALA A 168 -2.21 0.40 13.33
N PHE A 169 -1.40 0.13 12.30
CA PHE A 169 -1.09 -1.23 11.86
C PHE A 169 -0.44 -2.08 12.99
N VAL A 170 0.22 -1.44 13.96
CA VAL A 170 0.78 -2.08 15.16
C VAL A 170 -0.33 -2.69 16.04
N ALA A 171 -1.56 -2.16 15.95
CA ALA A 171 -2.74 -2.67 16.65
C ALA A 171 -3.45 -3.82 15.93
N SER A 172 -3.05 -4.14 14.69
CA SER A 172 -3.76 -5.12 13.84
C SER A 172 -3.46 -6.59 14.18
N GLY A 173 -2.73 -6.83 15.27
CA GLY A 173 -2.33 -8.15 15.74
C GLY A 173 -2.11 -8.16 17.25
N THR A 174 -2.96 -8.87 18.00
CA THR A 174 -2.86 -8.97 19.47
C THR A 174 -2.16 -10.26 19.91
N GLU A 175 -2.37 -11.35 19.18
CA GLU A 175 -1.75 -12.66 19.43
C GLU A 175 -0.84 -13.12 18.27
N GLU A 176 -1.10 -12.60 17.07
CA GLU A 176 -0.38 -12.90 15.83
C GLU A 176 -0.31 -11.64 14.95
N PRO A 177 0.61 -11.58 13.95
CA PRO A 177 0.68 -10.48 12.99
C PRO A 177 -0.64 -10.23 12.24
N SER A 178 -0.71 -9.07 11.55
CA SER A 178 -1.89 -8.67 10.76
C SER A 178 -2.42 -9.80 9.88
N ALA A 179 -3.71 -10.11 10.03
CA ALA A 179 -4.36 -11.19 9.27
C ALA A 179 -4.23 -11.01 7.75
N ILE A 180 -4.19 -9.77 7.23
CA ILE A 180 -4.08 -9.54 5.77
C ILE A 180 -2.76 -10.11 5.24
N GLY A 181 -1.64 -9.78 5.87
CA GLY A 181 -0.32 -10.28 5.46
C GLY A 181 -0.16 -11.76 5.82
N LEU A 182 -0.55 -12.12 7.05
CA LEU A 182 -0.38 -13.47 7.56
C LEU A 182 -1.20 -14.51 6.79
N GLN A 183 -2.48 -14.24 6.55
CA GLN A 183 -3.35 -15.16 5.82
C GLN A 183 -2.99 -15.23 4.33
N TYR A 184 -2.40 -14.19 3.76
CA TYR A 184 -1.83 -14.27 2.42
C TYR A 184 -0.65 -15.26 2.38
N VAL A 185 0.28 -15.17 3.34
CA VAL A 185 1.41 -16.11 3.43
C VAL A 185 0.91 -17.54 3.68
N ILE A 186 0.04 -17.74 4.67
CA ILE A 186 -0.49 -19.05 5.04
C ILE A 186 -1.26 -19.70 3.88
N ASN A 187 -2.23 -19.00 3.29
CA ASN A 187 -3.18 -19.64 2.38
C ASN A 187 -2.74 -19.61 0.91
N MET A 188 -1.94 -18.61 0.51
CA MET A 188 -1.60 -18.41 -0.92
C MET A 188 -0.15 -18.74 -1.25
N VAL A 189 0.75 -18.78 -0.26
CA VAL A 189 2.19 -18.97 -0.49
C VAL A 189 2.65 -20.31 0.07
N VAL A 190 2.48 -20.53 1.38
CA VAL A 190 2.90 -21.77 2.05
C VAL A 190 1.85 -22.87 1.87
N ASN A 191 0.57 -22.49 1.86
CA ASN A 191 -0.57 -23.41 1.80
C ASN A 191 -0.55 -24.46 2.94
N ASP A 192 -0.27 -23.98 4.15
CA ASP A 192 -0.23 -24.78 5.38
C ASP A 192 -0.80 -23.96 6.54
N THR A 193 -1.97 -24.37 7.04
CA THR A 193 -2.68 -23.67 8.12
C THR A 193 -2.03 -23.85 9.49
N ASP A 194 -1.12 -24.82 9.64
CA ASP A 194 -0.38 -25.08 10.88
C ASP A 194 0.99 -24.35 10.89
N TRP A 195 1.31 -23.58 9.84
CA TRP A 195 2.55 -22.84 9.72
C TRP A 195 2.69 -21.76 10.81
N ASP A 196 3.76 -21.86 11.61
CA ASP A 196 4.04 -20.90 12.68
C ASP A 196 4.65 -19.61 12.11
N TRP A 197 3.94 -18.50 12.26
CA TRP A 197 4.40 -17.18 11.82
C TRP A 197 5.72 -16.74 12.45
N ARG A 198 6.11 -17.32 13.58
CA ARG A 198 7.42 -17.07 14.22
C ARG A 198 8.58 -17.63 13.40
N SER A 199 8.30 -18.53 12.46
CA SER A 199 9.28 -19.05 11.50
C SER A 199 9.45 -18.16 10.26
N PHE A 200 8.70 -17.06 10.13
CA PHE A 200 8.86 -16.10 9.04
C PHE A 200 10.29 -15.57 8.96
N ASP A 201 10.90 -15.75 7.80
CA ASP A 201 12.30 -15.40 7.55
C ASP A 201 12.48 -14.90 6.11
N PHE A 202 13.73 -14.61 5.74
CA PHE A 202 14.06 -14.16 4.40
C PHE A 202 13.76 -15.19 3.30
N ASN A 203 13.80 -16.49 3.60
CA ASN A 203 13.43 -17.52 2.63
C ASN A 203 11.92 -17.47 2.32
N THR A 204 11.12 -17.16 3.34
CA THR A 204 9.69 -16.91 3.18
C THR A 204 9.46 -15.72 2.25
N VAL A 205 10.20 -14.62 2.43
CA VAL A 205 10.13 -13.45 1.53
C VAL A 205 10.44 -13.84 0.07
N LYS A 206 11.50 -14.61 -0.18
CA LYS A 206 11.85 -15.09 -1.53
C LYS A 206 10.78 -16.00 -2.12
N LEU A 207 10.19 -16.86 -1.30
CA LEU A 207 9.12 -17.76 -1.72
C LEU A 207 7.89 -16.96 -2.15
N ILE A 208 7.53 -15.93 -1.38
CA ILE A 208 6.41 -15.02 -1.71
C ILE A 208 6.60 -14.40 -3.10
N ASP A 209 7.79 -13.86 -3.40
CA ASP A 209 8.07 -13.28 -4.72
C ASP A 209 8.09 -14.32 -5.83
N THR A 210 8.60 -15.52 -5.55
CA THR A 210 8.68 -16.60 -6.54
C THR A 210 7.29 -17.08 -6.94
N ILE A 211 6.37 -17.17 -5.98
CA ILE A 211 5.01 -17.64 -6.23
C ILE A 211 4.16 -16.54 -6.87
N ASP A 212 4.27 -15.29 -6.39
CA ASP A 212 3.40 -14.14 -6.72
C ASP A 212 1.98 -14.58 -7.16
N PRO A 213 1.16 -15.08 -6.23
CA PRO A 213 -0.11 -15.74 -6.53
C PRO A 213 -0.98 -14.92 -7.49
N GLY A 214 -1.18 -15.44 -8.70
CA GLY A 214 -1.98 -14.79 -9.73
C GLY A 214 -1.33 -13.55 -10.37
N ASN A 215 0.00 -13.43 -10.34
CA ASN A 215 0.74 -12.26 -10.83
C ASN A 215 0.17 -10.96 -10.23
N SER A 216 0.00 -10.97 -8.91
CA SER A 216 -0.79 -9.98 -8.19
C SER A 216 -0.10 -8.63 -8.10
N THR A 217 1.23 -8.62 -8.17
CA THR A 217 2.05 -7.41 -8.19
C THR A 217 1.82 -6.64 -9.49
N ALA A 218 1.71 -5.33 -9.37
CA ALA A 218 1.46 -4.40 -10.47
C ALA A 218 2.74 -3.62 -10.81
N ASP A 219 3.79 -4.32 -11.23
CA ASP A 219 5.15 -3.80 -11.48
C ASP A 219 5.52 -3.75 -12.98
N LYS A 220 4.55 -3.94 -13.89
CA LYS A 220 4.75 -3.69 -15.32
C LYS A 220 4.73 -2.18 -15.58
N TYR A 221 5.90 -1.55 -15.57
CA TYR A 221 6.02 -0.10 -15.72
C TYR A 221 5.84 0.42 -17.16
N ASP A 222 5.92 -0.45 -18.17
CA ASP A 222 5.61 -0.06 -19.55
C ASP A 222 4.09 0.02 -19.76
N LEU A 223 3.56 1.24 -19.74
CA LEU A 223 2.15 1.53 -19.95
C LEU A 223 1.85 1.99 -21.39
N SER A 224 2.78 1.78 -22.33
CA SER A 224 2.64 2.26 -23.71
C SER A 224 1.40 1.70 -24.42
N ALA A 225 0.90 0.53 -24.03
CA ALA A 225 -0.33 -0.03 -24.58
C ALA A 225 -1.54 0.84 -24.22
N PHE A 226 -1.70 1.18 -22.93
CA PHE A 226 -2.76 2.05 -22.41
C PHE A 226 -2.68 3.47 -22.98
N VAL A 227 -1.47 4.05 -23.03
CA VAL A 227 -1.31 5.40 -23.62
C VAL A 227 -1.66 5.41 -25.11
N ARG A 228 -1.36 4.33 -25.86
CA ARG A 228 -1.67 4.26 -27.29
C ARG A 228 -3.15 4.06 -27.57
N SER A 229 -3.89 3.37 -26.69
CA SER A 229 -5.32 3.17 -26.90
C SER A 229 -6.11 4.46 -26.71
N GLU A 230 -5.75 5.28 -25.71
CA GLU A 230 -6.29 6.65 -25.59
C GLU A 230 -6.00 7.49 -26.85
N VAL A 231 -4.79 7.41 -27.41
CA VAL A 231 -4.42 8.17 -28.62
C VAL A 231 -5.12 7.66 -29.89
N GLN A 232 -5.38 6.35 -30.02
CA GLN A 232 -6.17 5.82 -31.12
C GLN A 232 -7.64 6.26 -31.03
N PHE A 233 -8.16 6.37 -29.81
CA PHE A 233 -9.50 6.87 -29.54
C PHE A 233 -9.66 8.34 -29.98
N ASP A 234 -8.74 9.22 -29.58
CA ASP A 234 -8.73 10.64 -30.00
C ASP A 234 -8.65 10.81 -31.53
N ARG A 235 -7.87 9.97 -32.22
CA ARG A 235 -7.80 9.97 -33.69
C ARG A 235 -9.05 9.40 -34.34
N GLY A 236 -9.72 8.45 -33.70
CA GLY A 236 -11.02 7.92 -34.12
C GLY A 236 -12.08 9.01 -34.16
N ILE A 237 -12.16 9.85 -33.12
CA ILE A 237 -13.05 11.02 -33.04
C ILE A 237 -12.75 12.04 -34.14
N GLN A 238 -11.47 12.33 -34.41
CA GLN A 238 -11.10 13.22 -35.53
C GLN A 238 -11.49 12.65 -36.90
N SER A 239 -11.46 11.32 -37.08
CA SER A 239 -11.85 10.70 -38.36
C SER A 239 -13.38 10.69 -38.58
N ILE A 240 -14.17 10.54 -37.52
CA ILE A 240 -15.65 10.55 -37.58
C ILE A 240 -16.16 11.98 -37.88
N THR A 241 -15.46 13.01 -37.40
CA THR A 241 -15.82 14.42 -37.61
C THR A 241 -15.40 14.97 -38.99
N GLN A 242 -14.72 14.18 -39.83
CA GLN A 242 -14.30 14.57 -41.19
C GLN A 242 -14.97 13.76 -42.33
N GLY A 243 -16.19 13.24 -42.11
CA GLY A 243 -17.00 12.67 -43.19
C GLY A 243 -17.49 13.74 -44.19
N PRO A 244 -17.56 13.45 -45.51
CA PRO A 244 -17.84 14.46 -46.52
C PRO A 244 -19.28 14.97 -46.44
N ILE A 245 -19.44 16.28 -46.26
CA ILE A 245 -20.71 16.99 -46.38
C ILE A 245 -21.19 16.86 -47.84
N ARG A 246 -22.06 15.88 -48.12
CA ARG A 246 -22.85 15.87 -49.36
C ARG A 246 -24.05 16.80 -49.15
N GLY A 247 -23.97 18.01 -49.70
CA GLY A 247 -25.12 18.92 -49.80
C GLY A 247 -26.08 18.48 -50.92
N PRO A 248 -27.40 18.65 -50.76
CA PRO A 248 -28.36 18.40 -51.83
C PRO A 248 -28.37 19.54 -52.85
N ILE A 249 -28.68 19.17 -54.10
CA ILE A 249 -28.91 20.04 -55.27
C ILE A 249 -30.20 20.85 -55.08
#